data_AF-A0A9P0CMS5-F1
#
_entry.id   AF-A0A9P0CMS5-F1
#
_cell.length_a   1.000
_cell.length_b   1.000
_cell.length_c   1.000
_cell.angle_alpha   90.00
_cell.angle_beta   90.00
_cell.angle_gamma   90.00
#
_symmetry.space_group_name_H-M   'P 1'
#
loop_
_entity.id
_entity.type
_entity.pdbx_description
1 polymer ?
#
loop_
_entity_poly.entity_id
_entity_poly.type
_entity_poly.pdbx_seq_one_letter_code
_entity_poly.pdbx_strand_id
1 'polypeptide(L)'
;MGKTILYSFWKSSSAWRVRIALNLKEIPYEIIPVSLVRDGGEQHEENFKKINPMEQVPALHIDEVTLVESLNIMHYLEETRPQKPIMPKDIIQRAKNLLPLPAGASAALVKPTKYHYYPHNQHIYLLPECAIQQVCNAVYIRLNWTQPLCACPSRYRDPCSASLNADDQHTTELMTDKNARRALTLVKTCEPTAEMRLCRSPRDWSLLALQNIRSGKSHYLVICRCPETSILEGPMSHDQPTYASVPGIRVYGMMCVDGRRDRQSRISRELGAPQFPWDKAIELARTAIWD
;
A
#
# COMPACT_ATOMS: atom_id res chain seq x y z
N MET A 1 -33.83 8.07 -27.30
CA MET A 1 -32.52 7.93 -26.62
C MET A 1 -32.64 6.77 -25.67
N GLY A 2 -31.81 5.75 -25.84
CA GLY A 2 -31.80 4.56 -24.97
C GLY A 2 -31.49 4.94 -23.52
N LYS A 3 -31.96 4.12 -22.59
CA LYS A 3 -31.77 4.34 -21.16
C LYS A 3 -30.30 4.12 -20.80
N THR A 4 -29.63 5.13 -20.25
CA THR A 4 -28.25 4.97 -19.76
C THR A 4 -28.26 4.33 -18.38
N ILE A 5 -27.57 3.21 -18.21
CA ILE A 5 -27.56 2.42 -16.97
C ILE A 5 -26.12 2.19 -16.52
N LEU A 6 -25.82 2.57 -15.28
CA LEU A 6 -24.54 2.35 -14.63
C LEU A 6 -24.66 1.27 -13.56
N TYR A 7 -23.98 0.15 -13.76
CA TYR A 7 -23.77 -0.84 -12.71
C TYR A 7 -22.62 -0.38 -11.80
N SER A 8 -22.93 -0.13 -10.53
CA SER A 8 -22.02 0.59 -9.64
C SER A 8 -22.06 0.05 -8.22
N PHE A 9 -20.89 0.08 -7.56
CA PHE A 9 -20.78 -0.08 -6.11
C PHE A 9 -20.37 1.25 -5.47
N TRP A 10 -21.01 1.61 -4.36
CA TRP A 10 -20.84 2.94 -3.75
C TRP A 10 -19.38 3.19 -3.28
N LYS A 11 -18.70 2.19 -2.71
CA LYS A 11 -17.28 2.27 -2.30
C LYS A 11 -16.27 2.04 -3.43
N SER A 12 -16.69 1.70 -4.65
CA SER A 12 -15.74 1.44 -5.74
C SER A 12 -15.17 2.74 -6.30
N SER A 13 -13.84 2.89 -6.29
CA SER A 13 -13.14 4.04 -6.87
C SER A 13 -13.31 4.11 -8.39
N SER A 14 -13.25 2.95 -9.08
CA SER A 14 -13.47 2.86 -10.52
C SER A 14 -14.89 3.27 -10.91
N ALA A 15 -15.91 2.85 -10.16
CA ALA A 15 -17.28 3.28 -10.40
C ALA A 15 -17.48 4.77 -10.05
N TRP A 16 -16.78 5.27 -9.02
CA TRP A 16 -16.80 6.68 -8.66
C TRP A 16 -16.35 7.58 -9.81
N ARG A 17 -15.27 7.22 -10.52
CA ARG A 17 -14.79 7.98 -11.68
C ARG A 17 -15.87 8.17 -12.74
N VAL A 18 -16.59 7.09 -13.07
CA VAL A 18 -17.67 7.13 -14.07
C VAL A 18 -18.85 7.98 -13.58
N ARG A 19 -19.22 7.88 -12.29
CA ARG A 19 -20.25 8.76 -11.70
C ARG A 19 -19.88 10.24 -11.81
N ILE A 20 -18.63 10.60 -11.48
CA ILE A 20 -18.15 11.99 -11.65
C ILE A 20 -18.27 12.41 -13.11
N ALA A 21 -17.80 11.60 -14.04
CA ALA A 21 -17.81 11.94 -15.47
C ALA A 21 -19.20 12.12 -16.04
N LEU A 22 -20.14 11.22 -15.74
CA LEU A 22 -21.53 11.32 -16.16
C LEU A 22 -22.17 12.60 -15.59
N ASN A 23 -21.93 12.90 -14.32
CA ASN A 23 -22.42 14.13 -13.69
C ASN A 23 -21.79 15.39 -14.29
N LEU A 24 -20.48 15.41 -14.54
CA LEU A 24 -19.77 16.55 -15.12
C LEU A 24 -20.24 16.83 -16.56
N LYS A 25 -20.53 15.77 -17.31
CA LYS A 25 -21.09 15.86 -18.67
C LYS A 25 -22.61 16.04 -18.69
N GLU A 26 -23.27 16.08 -17.54
CA GLU A 26 -24.73 16.20 -17.39
C GLU A 26 -25.51 15.13 -18.17
N ILE A 27 -24.98 13.91 -18.22
CA ILE A 27 -25.65 12.77 -18.85
C ILE A 27 -26.58 12.15 -17.81
N PRO A 28 -27.90 12.09 -18.04
CA PRO A 28 -28.82 11.41 -17.14
C PRO A 28 -28.60 9.90 -17.20
N TYR A 29 -28.50 9.25 -16.04
CA TYR A 29 -28.29 7.80 -15.94
C TYR A 29 -29.02 7.21 -14.73
N GLU A 30 -29.34 5.94 -14.81
CA GLU A 30 -29.82 5.13 -13.67
C GLU A 30 -28.67 4.33 -13.08
N ILE A 31 -28.66 4.18 -11.76
CA ILE A 31 -27.70 3.33 -11.07
C ILE A 31 -28.36 2.01 -10.70
N ILE A 32 -27.78 0.90 -11.18
CA ILE A 32 -28.06 -0.43 -10.66
C ILE A 32 -26.97 -0.76 -9.64
N PRO A 33 -27.29 -0.85 -8.33
CA PRO A 33 -26.32 -1.18 -7.32
C PRO A 33 -25.89 -2.64 -7.46
N VAL A 34 -24.57 -2.88 -7.47
CA VAL A 34 -23.97 -4.22 -7.43
C VAL A 34 -23.08 -4.28 -6.20
N SER A 35 -23.42 -5.11 -5.23
CA SER A 35 -22.71 -5.23 -3.96
C SER A 35 -21.46 -6.10 -4.11
N LEU A 36 -20.29 -5.54 -3.79
CA LEU A 36 -19.03 -6.31 -3.82
C LEU A 36 -18.77 -7.13 -2.54
N VAL A 37 -19.68 -7.07 -1.56
CA VAL A 37 -19.49 -7.65 -0.22
C VAL A 37 -20.60 -8.64 0.15
N ARG A 38 -21.84 -8.36 -0.30
CA ARG A 38 -23.00 -9.20 0.00
C ARG A 38 -22.85 -10.56 -0.69
N ASP A 39 -23.11 -11.64 0.03
CA ASP A 39 -23.13 -13.02 -0.46
C ASP A 39 -21.86 -13.45 -1.23
N GLY A 40 -20.71 -12.90 -0.85
CA GLY A 40 -19.42 -13.19 -1.50
C GLY A 40 -19.13 -12.31 -2.72
N GLY A 41 -20.04 -11.41 -3.09
CA GLY A 41 -19.92 -10.43 -4.17
C GLY A 41 -20.87 -10.72 -5.33
N GLU A 42 -21.85 -9.85 -5.53
CA GLU A 42 -22.86 -9.95 -6.59
C GLU A 42 -22.26 -9.85 -7.99
N GLN A 43 -21.05 -9.29 -8.10
CA GLN A 43 -20.30 -9.28 -9.35
C GLN A 43 -19.95 -10.69 -9.86
N HIS A 44 -20.00 -11.70 -8.98
CA HIS A 44 -19.77 -13.10 -9.32
C HIS A 44 -21.07 -13.84 -9.68
N GLU A 45 -22.23 -13.20 -9.60
CA GLU A 45 -23.48 -13.83 -10.01
C GLU A 45 -23.57 -13.98 -11.52
N GLU A 46 -24.21 -15.07 -11.96
CA GLU A 46 -24.39 -15.40 -13.38
C GLU A 46 -25.09 -14.26 -14.17
N ASN A 47 -25.97 -13.52 -13.50
CA ASN A 47 -26.66 -12.38 -14.10
C ASN A 47 -25.71 -11.22 -14.41
N PHE A 48 -24.74 -10.95 -13.53
CA PHE A 48 -23.75 -9.89 -13.75
C PHE A 48 -22.64 -10.33 -14.70
N LYS A 49 -22.23 -11.60 -14.66
CA LYS A 49 -21.25 -12.17 -15.61
C LYS A 49 -21.65 -11.97 -17.07
N LYS A 50 -22.96 -12.06 -17.37
CA LYS A 50 -23.50 -11.79 -18.72
C LYS A 50 -23.31 -10.34 -19.16
N ILE A 51 -23.30 -9.40 -18.22
CA ILE A 51 -23.10 -7.97 -18.47
C ILE A 51 -21.61 -7.64 -18.57
N ASN A 52 -20.82 -8.13 -17.60
CA ASN A 52 -19.38 -7.99 -17.58
C ASN A 52 -18.71 -9.34 -17.24
N PRO A 53 -18.15 -10.04 -18.25
CA PRO A 53 -17.43 -11.29 -18.03
C PRO A 53 -16.19 -11.17 -17.13
N MET A 54 -15.68 -9.95 -16.91
CA MET A 54 -14.57 -9.70 -15.98
C MET A 54 -15.00 -9.68 -14.52
N GLU A 55 -16.30 -9.78 -14.23
CA GLU A 55 -16.83 -9.84 -12.85
C GLU A 55 -16.42 -8.62 -12.02
N GLN A 56 -16.44 -7.43 -12.63
CA GLN A 56 -16.01 -6.19 -12.01
C GLN A 56 -16.98 -5.04 -12.26
N VAL A 57 -16.99 -4.07 -11.36
CA VAL A 57 -17.68 -2.78 -11.54
C VAL A 57 -16.66 -1.68 -11.80
N PRO A 58 -16.95 -0.68 -12.66
CA PRO A 58 -18.24 -0.39 -13.27
C PRO A 58 -18.48 -1.09 -14.62
N ALA A 59 -19.75 -1.22 -14.99
CA ALA A 59 -20.20 -1.43 -16.36
C ALA A 59 -21.23 -0.34 -16.70
N LEU A 60 -21.12 0.27 -17.88
CA LEU A 60 -22.01 1.32 -18.36
C LEU A 60 -22.71 0.85 -19.62
N HIS A 61 -24.03 0.74 -19.58
CA HIS A 61 -24.85 0.59 -20.76
C HIS A 61 -25.25 1.97 -21.27
N ILE A 62 -24.82 2.32 -22.47
CA ILE A 62 -25.05 3.61 -23.12
C ILE A 62 -25.05 3.42 -24.63
N ASP A 63 -25.91 4.12 -25.37
CA ASP A 63 -25.98 4.05 -26.84
C ASP A 63 -26.10 2.60 -27.39
N GLU A 64 -26.93 1.78 -26.72
CA GLU A 64 -27.17 0.35 -27.03
C GLU A 64 -25.94 -0.56 -26.91
N VAL A 65 -24.83 -0.06 -26.34
CA VAL A 65 -23.62 -0.84 -26.07
C VAL A 65 -23.34 -0.91 -24.57
N THR A 66 -22.72 -2.00 -24.14
CA THR A 66 -22.23 -2.15 -22.77
C THR A 66 -20.72 -1.98 -22.76
N LEU A 67 -20.26 -0.93 -22.08
CA LEU A 67 -18.86 -0.60 -21.91
C LEU A 67 -18.40 -1.04 -20.52
N VAL A 68 -17.24 -1.66 -20.48
CA VAL A 68 -16.55 -2.09 -19.26
C VAL A 68 -15.21 -1.38 -19.17
N GLU A 69 -14.55 -1.46 -18.02
CA GLU A 69 -13.35 -0.70 -17.65
C GLU A 69 -13.57 0.82 -17.53
N SER A 70 -13.32 1.36 -16.33
CA SER A 70 -13.60 2.77 -16.04
C SER A 70 -12.90 3.74 -16.98
N LEU A 71 -11.65 3.47 -17.38
CA LEU A 71 -10.90 4.38 -18.26
C LEU A 71 -11.46 4.36 -19.70
N ASN A 72 -11.83 3.19 -20.22
CA ASN A 72 -12.42 3.08 -21.55
C ASN A 72 -13.77 3.81 -21.63
N ILE A 73 -14.59 3.67 -20.58
CA ILE A 73 -15.84 4.43 -20.45
C ILE A 73 -15.55 5.94 -20.48
N MET A 74 -14.54 6.41 -19.75
CA MET A 74 -14.17 7.83 -19.72
C MET A 74 -13.72 8.34 -21.09
N HIS A 75 -12.90 7.55 -21.80
CA HIS A 75 -12.46 7.86 -23.16
C HIS A 75 -13.65 7.95 -24.13
N TYR A 76 -14.55 6.97 -24.09
CA TYR A 76 -15.75 6.97 -24.90
C TYR A 76 -16.61 8.23 -24.66
N LEU A 77 -16.84 8.58 -23.38
CA LEU A 77 -17.60 9.77 -23.02
C LEU A 77 -16.92 11.07 -23.49
N GLU A 78 -15.58 11.12 -23.46
CA GLU A 78 -14.81 12.28 -23.91
C GLU A 78 -14.91 12.50 -25.41
N GLU A 79 -14.84 11.42 -26.19
CA GLU A 79 -14.93 11.48 -27.65
C GLU A 79 -16.36 11.75 -28.13
N THR A 80 -17.36 11.11 -27.51
CA THR A 80 -18.74 11.18 -27.97
C THR A 80 -19.55 12.35 -27.40
N ARG A 81 -19.15 12.91 -26.25
CA ARG A 81 -19.77 14.11 -25.63
C ARG A 81 -18.72 15.20 -25.34
N PRO A 82 -18.20 15.91 -26.38
CA PRO A 82 -17.08 16.84 -26.23
C PRO A 82 -17.44 18.20 -25.60
N GLN A 83 -18.73 18.49 -25.36
CA GLN A 83 -19.20 19.82 -24.94
C GLN A 83 -18.68 20.22 -23.55
N LYS A 84 -18.56 19.25 -22.64
CA LYS A 84 -18.00 19.42 -21.29
C LYS A 84 -16.79 18.50 -21.15
N PRO A 85 -15.59 18.96 -21.55
CA PRO A 85 -14.42 18.11 -21.57
C PRO A 85 -13.99 17.76 -20.14
N ILE A 86 -13.75 16.46 -19.90
CA ILE A 86 -13.19 15.98 -18.64
C ILE A 86 -11.68 16.27 -18.61
N MET A 87 -11.04 16.32 -19.78
CA MET A 87 -9.60 16.50 -19.90
C MET A 87 -9.24 17.86 -20.54
N PRO A 88 -8.10 18.48 -20.17
CA PRO A 88 -7.62 19.71 -20.82
C PRO A 88 -7.54 19.55 -22.34
N LYS A 89 -7.75 20.59 -23.15
CA LYS A 89 -7.68 20.46 -24.63
C LYS A 89 -6.27 20.25 -25.16
N ASP A 90 -5.28 20.82 -24.50
CA ASP A 90 -3.87 20.69 -24.89
C ASP A 90 -3.39 19.25 -24.68
N ILE A 91 -2.92 18.61 -25.75
CA ILE A 91 -2.39 17.24 -25.75
C ILE A 91 -1.19 17.11 -24.80
N ILE A 92 -0.35 18.13 -24.70
CA ILE A 92 0.79 18.10 -23.77
C ILE A 92 0.30 18.15 -22.33
N GLN A 93 -0.72 18.95 -22.04
CA GLN A 93 -1.34 18.99 -20.73
C GLN A 93 -2.15 17.72 -20.43
N ARG A 94 -2.76 17.10 -21.45
CA ARG A 94 -3.36 15.75 -21.35
C ARG A 94 -2.30 14.71 -21.02
N ALA A 95 -1.19 14.65 -21.74
CA ALA A 95 -0.10 13.69 -21.51
C ALA A 95 0.70 13.94 -20.23
N LYS A 96 0.66 15.15 -19.67
CA LYS A 96 1.15 15.41 -18.31
C LYS A 96 0.20 14.86 -17.24
N ASN A 97 -1.10 14.81 -17.53
CA ASN A 97 -2.14 14.31 -16.63
C ASN A 97 -2.44 12.81 -16.83
N LEU A 98 -2.24 12.29 -18.05
CA LEU A 98 -2.19 10.88 -18.42
C LEU A 98 -0.72 10.46 -18.29
N LEU A 99 -0.36 9.85 -17.16
CA LEU A 99 0.98 9.31 -16.91
C LEU A 99 1.63 8.75 -18.19
N PRO A 100 2.81 9.26 -18.61
CA PRO A 100 3.51 8.68 -19.74
C PRO A 100 3.90 7.25 -19.42
N LEU A 101 3.47 6.30 -20.27
CA LEU A 101 4.06 4.96 -20.28
C LEU A 101 5.54 5.10 -20.66
N PRO A 102 6.47 4.44 -19.95
CA PRO A 102 7.88 4.53 -20.26
C PRO A 102 8.14 4.06 -21.69
N ALA A 103 8.94 4.84 -22.42
CA ALA A 103 9.35 4.53 -23.78
C ALA A 103 10.00 3.14 -23.84
N GLY A 104 9.40 2.22 -24.60
CA GLY A 104 9.86 0.84 -24.74
C GLY A 104 8.85 -0.24 -24.31
N ALA A 105 7.69 0.13 -23.74
CA ALA A 105 6.64 -0.84 -23.43
C ALA A 105 5.90 -1.30 -24.71
N SER A 106 6.39 -2.38 -25.33
CA SER A 106 5.58 -3.16 -26.27
C SER A 106 4.52 -3.95 -25.49
N ALA A 107 3.25 -3.82 -25.89
CA ALA A 107 2.09 -4.50 -25.29
C ALA A 107 2.14 -6.05 -25.35
N ALA A 108 3.22 -6.65 -25.87
CA ALA A 108 3.28 -8.06 -26.21
C ALA A 108 4.18 -8.95 -25.31
N LEU A 109 4.80 -8.43 -24.23
CA LEU A 109 5.73 -9.26 -23.41
C LEU A 109 5.57 -9.18 -21.89
N VAL A 110 4.48 -8.60 -21.37
CA VAL A 110 4.12 -8.83 -19.95
C VAL A 110 3.40 -10.17 -19.87
N LYS A 111 4.16 -11.27 -19.75
CA LYS A 111 3.61 -12.47 -19.09
C LYS A 111 3.17 -12.01 -17.70
N PRO A 112 1.92 -12.22 -17.28
CA PRO A 112 1.45 -11.76 -15.99
C PRO A 112 2.27 -12.47 -14.91
N THR A 113 3.24 -11.77 -14.34
CA THR A 113 3.83 -12.15 -13.07
C THR A 113 2.71 -12.10 -12.04
N LYS A 114 2.73 -13.07 -11.14
CA LYS A 114 1.70 -13.45 -10.17
C LYS A 114 1.41 -12.38 -9.10
N TYR A 115 1.06 -11.17 -9.52
CA TYR A 115 0.79 -10.02 -8.65
C TYR A 115 -0.45 -9.27 -9.11
N HIS A 116 -1.62 -9.87 -8.91
CA HIS A 116 -2.87 -9.12 -8.88
C HIS A 116 -3.79 -9.80 -7.87
N TYR A 117 -4.00 -9.18 -6.72
CA TYR A 117 -5.28 -9.15 -6.01
C TYR A 117 -5.12 -8.21 -4.81
N TYR A 118 -5.41 -6.91 -4.97
CA TYR A 118 -6.19 -6.12 -3.99
C TYR A 118 -6.73 -4.84 -4.66
N PRO A 119 -8.00 -4.43 -4.39
CA PRO A 119 -8.83 -3.63 -5.28
C PRO A 119 -8.66 -2.11 -5.12
N HIS A 120 -7.60 -1.64 -4.45
CA HIS A 120 -7.38 -0.21 -4.17
C HIS A 120 -6.03 0.33 -4.68
N ASN A 121 -5.27 -0.47 -5.44
CA ASN A 121 -3.93 -0.11 -5.91
C ASN A 121 -3.91 0.66 -7.25
N GLN A 122 -4.71 1.71 -7.38
CA GLN A 122 -4.54 2.69 -8.45
C GLN A 122 -3.35 3.64 -8.22
N HIS A 123 -2.59 3.47 -7.14
CA HIS A 123 -1.49 4.35 -6.73
C HIS A 123 -0.08 3.71 -6.73
N ILE A 124 0.10 2.48 -7.22
CA ILE A 124 1.45 1.90 -7.33
C ILE A 124 2.38 2.80 -8.19
N TYR A 125 1.82 3.58 -9.12
CA TYR A 125 2.56 4.47 -10.03
C TYR A 125 2.91 5.87 -9.46
N LEU A 126 2.54 6.20 -8.21
CA LEU A 126 2.86 7.49 -7.57
C LEU A 126 3.49 7.32 -6.19
N LEU A 127 4.00 6.14 -5.88
CA LEU A 127 4.75 5.96 -4.64
C LEU A 127 6.11 6.66 -4.77
N PRO A 128 6.56 7.37 -3.71
CA PRO A 128 7.90 7.94 -3.69
C PRO A 128 8.91 6.81 -3.75
N GLU A 129 10.09 7.10 -4.28
CA GLU A 129 11.20 6.16 -4.21
C GLU A 129 11.57 5.90 -2.74
N CYS A 130 11.80 4.63 -2.38
CA CYS A 130 12.18 4.24 -1.02
C CYS A 130 13.57 4.77 -0.66
N ALA A 131 13.70 5.32 0.55
CA ALA A 131 14.99 5.53 1.18
C ALA A 131 15.64 4.19 1.53
N ILE A 132 16.95 4.22 1.78
CA ILE A 132 17.72 3.03 2.18
C ILE A 132 17.12 2.45 3.47
N GLN A 133 16.93 1.13 3.52
CA GLN A 133 16.36 0.41 4.67
C GLN A 133 14.91 0.79 5.05
N GLN A 134 14.25 1.63 4.25
CA GLN A 134 12.84 1.94 4.41
C GLN A 134 12.01 0.72 4.03
N VAL A 135 10.97 0.44 4.81
CA VAL A 135 10.02 -0.62 4.47
C VAL A 135 9.19 -0.18 3.27
N CYS A 136 9.28 -0.96 2.19
CA CYS A 136 8.59 -0.69 0.94
C CYS A 136 7.15 -1.23 0.94
N ASN A 137 6.87 -2.26 1.74
CA ASN A 137 5.53 -2.83 1.89
C ASN A 137 5.34 -3.44 3.27
N ALA A 138 4.18 -3.20 3.88
CA ALA A 138 3.77 -3.86 5.12
C ALA A 138 2.65 -4.86 4.82
N VAL A 139 2.86 -6.12 5.20
CA VAL A 139 1.93 -7.24 4.93
C VAL A 139 1.32 -7.71 6.25
N TYR A 140 0.01 -7.53 6.39
CA TYR A 140 -0.76 -7.89 7.57
C TYR A 140 -1.40 -9.27 7.32
N ILE A 141 -0.74 -10.32 7.80
CA ILE A 141 -1.08 -11.71 7.49
C ILE A 141 -2.52 -12.04 7.91
N ARG A 142 -2.94 -11.62 9.11
CA ARG A 142 -4.29 -11.91 9.63
C ARG A 142 -5.42 -11.26 8.83
N LEU A 143 -5.15 -10.07 8.29
CA LEU A 143 -6.13 -9.32 7.50
C LEU A 143 -6.03 -9.65 6.01
N ASN A 144 -5.06 -10.49 5.63
CA ASN A 144 -4.67 -10.73 4.25
C ASN A 144 -4.58 -9.40 3.48
N TRP A 145 -3.90 -8.41 4.06
CA TRP A 145 -3.88 -7.05 3.54
C TRP A 145 -2.44 -6.58 3.39
N THR A 146 -2.14 -5.89 2.30
CA THR A 146 -0.81 -5.32 2.03
C THR A 146 -0.92 -3.81 1.87
N GLN A 147 0.06 -3.11 2.41
CA GLN A 147 0.15 -1.66 2.38
C GLN A 147 1.47 -1.27 1.74
N PRO A 148 1.48 -0.96 0.43
CA PRO A 148 2.68 -0.44 -0.20
C PRO A 148 2.95 0.98 0.31
N LEU A 149 4.20 1.23 0.71
CA LEU A 149 4.61 2.48 1.36
C LEU A 149 5.49 3.34 0.45
N CYS A 150 6.37 2.71 -0.34
CA CYS A 150 7.25 3.36 -1.29
C CYS A 150 7.63 2.39 -2.43
N ALA A 151 8.13 2.91 -3.54
CA ALA A 151 8.60 2.13 -4.68
C ALA A 151 10.10 1.85 -4.58
N CYS A 152 10.52 0.61 -4.81
CA CYS A 152 11.95 0.28 -4.80
C CYS A 152 12.67 0.98 -5.96
N PRO A 153 13.86 1.56 -5.72
CA PRO A 153 14.69 2.15 -6.76
C PRO A 153 15.01 1.16 -7.89
N SER A 154 15.20 1.64 -9.12
CA SER A 154 15.46 0.81 -10.31
C SER A 154 16.73 -0.05 -10.23
N ARG A 155 17.61 0.19 -9.26
CA ARG A 155 18.78 -0.66 -8.98
C ARG A 155 18.38 -2.05 -8.47
N TYR A 156 17.19 -2.18 -7.88
CA TYR A 156 16.61 -3.46 -7.51
C TYR A 156 15.79 -3.98 -8.69
N ARG A 157 16.08 -5.21 -9.13
CA ARG A 157 15.52 -5.79 -10.36
C ARG A 157 14.03 -6.11 -10.24
N ASP A 158 13.59 -6.40 -9.02
CA ASP A 158 12.22 -6.84 -8.71
C ASP A 158 11.46 -5.76 -7.92
N PRO A 159 10.12 -5.66 -8.11
CA PRO A 159 9.29 -4.79 -7.30
C PRO A 159 9.29 -5.25 -5.83
N CYS A 160 8.94 -4.33 -4.92
CA CYS A 160 8.84 -4.66 -3.51
C CYS A 160 7.95 -5.89 -3.26
N SER A 161 8.47 -6.85 -2.49
CA SER A 161 7.75 -8.10 -2.20
C SER A 161 6.39 -7.83 -1.57
N ALA A 162 5.38 -8.59 -2.01
CA ALA A 162 4.06 -8.67 -1.41
C ALA A 162 3.71 -10.08 -0.91
N SER A 163 4.72 -10.96 -0.79
CA SER A 163 4.53 -12.33 -0.34
C SER A 163 3.98 -12.37 1.08
N LEU A 164 3.02 -13.28 1.33
CA LEU A 164 2.52 -13.59 2.66
C LEU A 164 3.48 -14.48 3.47
N ASN A 165 4.57 -14.93 2.85
CA ASN A 165 5.62 -15.74 3.46
C ASN A 165 6.90 -14.91 3.69
N ALA A 166 7.78 -15.43 4.55
CA ALA A 166 9.06 -14.81 4.90
C ALA A 166 10.28 -15.37 4.13
N ASP A 167 10.06 -16.27 3.17
CA ASP A 167 11.09 -17.00 2.41
C ASP A 167 11.71 -16.20 1.25
N ASP A 168 11.33 -14.93 1.12
CA ASP A 168 11.71 -14.05 0.00
C ASP A 168 13.02 -13.27 0.22
N GLN A 169 13.75 -13.50 1.33
CA GLN A 169 14.98 -12.80 1.73
C GLN A 169 14.83 -11.28 1.98
N HIS A 170 13.63 -10.73 1.88
CA HIS A 170 13.34 -9.30 2.03
C HIS A 170 12.40 -9.03 3.20
N THR A 171 12.16 -10.04 4.05
CA THR A 171 11.18 -10.00 5.12
C THR A 171 11.81 -9.91 6.50
N THR A 172 11.31 -8.97 7.30
CA THR A 172 11.45 -8.99 8.77
C THR A 172 10.09 -9.29 9.40
N GLU A 173 10.06 -10.30 10.27
CA GLU A 173 8.84 -10.76 10.93
C GLU A 173 8.58 -9.96 12.22
N LEU A 174 7.40 -9.33 12.32
CA LEU A 174 6.95 -8.67 13.54
C LEU A 174 6.00 -9.59 14.31
N MET A 175 6.49 -10.06 15.45
CA MET A 175 5.75 -10.89 16.39
C MET A 175 5.24 -10.05 17.55
N THR A 176 3.99 -10.27 17.97
CA THR A 176 3.38 -9.53 19.09
C THR A 176 3.44 -10.25 20.42
N ASP A 177 3.83 -11.53 20.45
CA ASP A 177 3.95 -12.32 21.68
C ASP A 177 5.02 -13.40 21.53
N LYS A 178 5.73 -13.69 22.63
CA LYS A 178 6.71 -14.78 22.75
C LYS A 178 6.07 -16.15 22.50
N ASN A 179 4.75 -16.27 22.74
CA ASN A 179 3.98 -17.50 22.52
C ASN A 179 3.29 -17.56 21.14
N ALA A 180 3.32 -16.47 20.36
CA ALA A 180 2.70 -16.44 19.05
C ALA A 180 3.57 -17.23 18.06
N ARG A 181 3.06 -18.37 17.59
CA ARG A 181 3.73 -19.21 16.56
C ARG A 181 3.76 -18.61 15.15
N ARG A 182 3.18 -17.42 14.95
CA ARG A 182 3.06 -16.76 13.63
C ARG A 182 3.19 -15.25 13.76
N ALA A 183 3.99 -14.65 12.88
CA ALA A 183 4.09 -13.19 12.73
C ALA A 183 2.72 -12.59 12.40
N LEU A 184 2.40 -11.43 12.98
CA LEU A 184 1.16 -10.71 12.65
C LEU A 184 1.34 -9.80 11.44
N THR A 185 2.54 -9.21 11.35
CA THR A 185 2.90 -8.28 10.29
C THR A 185 4.28 -8.66 9.77
N LEU A 186 4.41 -8.74 8.45
CA LEU A 186 5.70 -8.84 7.77
C LEU A 186 6.03 -7.47 7.22
N VAL A 187 7.22 -6.97 7.53
CA VAL A 187 7.72 -5.75 6.89
C VAL A 187 8.73 -6.13 5.83
N LYS A 188 8.56 -5.55 4.64
CA LYS A 188 9.33 -5.88 3.43
C LYS A 188 10.24 -4.71 3.08
N THR A 189 11.52 -4.97 2.86
CA THR A 189 12.51 -3.98 2.41
C THR A 189 12.91 -4.22 0.96
N CYS A 190 13.45 -3.19 0.31
CA CYS A 190 14.01 -3.34 -1.05
C CYS A 190 15.36 -4.07 -1.00
N GLU A 191 16.12 -3.85 0.06
CA GLU A 191 17.37 -4.54 0.32
C GLU A 191 17.13 -5.96 0.85
N PRO A 192 17.96 -6.94 0.46
CA PRO A 192 18.00 -8.23 1.11
C PRO A 192 18.32 -8.07 2.60
N THR A 193 17.53 -8.72 3.47
CA THR A 193 17.72 -8.64 4.92
C THR A 193 19.06 -9.21 5.36
N ALA A 194 19.64 -10.13 4.58
CA ALA A 194 20.97 -10.69 4.84
C ALA A 194 22.11 -9.66 4.75
N GLU A 195 21.95 -8.60 3.94
CA GLU A 195 22.94 -7.52 3.80
C GLU A 195 22.87 -6.53 4.98
N MET A 196 21.79 -6.56 5.75
CA MET A 196 21.67 -5.72 6.93
C MET A 196 22.62 -6.21 8.03
N ARG A 197 23.25 -5.24 8.70
CA ARG A 197 24.09 -5.52 9.85
C ARG A 197 23.30 -6.26 10.94
N LEU A 198 23.98 -7.11 11.70
CA LEU A 198 23.43 -7.71 12.90
C LEU A 198 23.28 -6.67 14.02
N CYS A 199 22.15 -6.67 14.72
CA CYS A 199 21.97 -5.87 15.92
C CYS A 199 22.80 -6.41 17.07
N ARG A 200 23.42 -5.52 17.85
CA ARG A 200 24.01 -5.87 19.14
C ARG A 200 22.91 -5.88 20.19
N SER A 201 22.46 -7.06 20.61
CA SER A 201 21.53 -7.24 21.73
C SER A 201 22.22 -6.95 23.07
N PRO A 202 21.65 -6.18 24.02
CA PRO A 202 20.45 -5.33 23.98
C PRO A 202 20.81 -3.83 23.84
N ARG A 203 21.73 -3.48 22.93
CA ARG A 203 22.29 -2.12 22.77
C ARG A 203 21.82 -1.39 21.52
N ASP A 204 21.30 -2.09 20.53
CA ASP A 204 20.87 -1.49 19.27
C ASP A 204 19.35 -1.60 19.11
N TRP A 205 18.74 -0.51 18.66
CA TRP A 205 17.37 -0.50 18.13
C TRP A 205 17.37 -1.20 16.77
N SER A 206 16.46 -2.16 16.59
CA SER A 206 16.35 -2.95 15.36
C SER A 206 15.36 -2.35 14.37
N LEU A 207 14.23 -1.86 14.86
CA LEU A 207 13.17 -1.31 14.02
C LEU A 207 12.58 -0.05 14.65
N LEU A 208 12.30 0.93 13.81
CA LEU A 208 11.52 2.11 14.16
C LEU A 208 10.19 2.07 13.41
N ALA A 209 9.10 2.42 14.10
CA ALA A 209 7.80 2.63 13.48
C ALA A 209 7.28 4.02 13.83
N LEU A 210 6.93 4.79 12.80
CA LEU A 210 6.40 6.14 12.91
C LEU A 210 4.94 6.10 12.47
N GLN A 211 4.02 6.51 13.33
CA GLN A 211 2.59 6.48 13.07
C GLN A 211 1.99 7.89 13.09
N ASN A 212 1.30 8.27 12.03
CA ASN A 212 0.54 9.51 11.99
C ASN A 212 -0.65 9.44 12.95
N ILE A 213 -0.78 10.41 13.85
CA ILE A 213 -1.84 10.40 14.88
C ILE A 213 -3.25 10.61 14.33
N ARG A 214 -3.37 11.23 13.15
CA ARG A 214 -4.65 11.56 12.52
C ARG A 214 -5.11 10.42 11.60
N SER A 215 -4.24 9.97 10.69
CA SER A 215 -4.61 8.93 9.71
C SER A 215 -4.37 7.50 10.21
N GLY A 216 -3.56 7.33 11.25
CA GLY A 216 -3.13 6.00 11.72
C GLY A 216 -2.14 5.30 10.80
N LYS A 217 -1.75 5.91 9.67
CA LYS A 217 -0.77 5.40 8.72
C LYS A 217 0.59 5.28 9.38
N SER A 218 1.24 4.13 9.19
CA SER A 218 2.55 3.83 9.77
C SER A 218 3.61 3.68 8.69
N HIS A 219 4.78 4.26 8.94
CA HIS A 219 6.00 4.04 8.18
C HIS A 219 7.03 3.36 9.07
N TYR A 220 7.91 2.57 8.47
CA TYR A 220 8.85 1.72 9.21
C TYR A 220 10.25 1.83 8.62
N LEU A 221 11.25 1.71 9.50
CA LEU A 221 12.67 1.69 9.15
C LEU A 221 13.35 0.52 9.85
N VAL A 222 14.01 -0.35 9.09
CA VAL A 222 14.74 -1.51 9.63
C VAL A 222 16.22 -1.14 9.76
N ILE A 223 16.68 -0.90 10.98
CA ILE A 223 18.06 -0.46 11.26
C ILE A 223 19.05 -1.61 11.16
N CYS A 224 18.66 -2.78 11.68
CA CYS A 224 19.51 -3.97 11.73
C CYS A 224 18.64 -5.21 11.93
N ARG A 225 19.17 -6.37 11.51
CA ARG A 225 18.50 -7.66 11.69
C ARG A 225 18.84 -8.27 13.05
N CYS A 226 17.86 -8.84 13.73
CA CYS A 226 18.12 -9.59 14.95
C CYS A 226 18.90 -10.89 14.64
N PRO A 227 19.84 -11.29 15.50
CA PRO A 227 20.41 -12.63 15.48
C PRO A 227 19.31 -13.69 15.69
N GLU A 228 19.49 -14.90 15.15
CA GLU A 228 18.53 -16.02 15.29
C GLU A 228 18.27 -16.42 16.75
N THR A 229 19.19 -16.11 17.66
CA THR A 229 19.07 -16.40 19.10
C THR A 229 18.33 -15.32 19.89
N SER A 230 17.98 -14.20 19.24
CA SER A 230 17.37 -13.03 19.87
C SER A 230 15.96 -12.81 19.32
N ILE A 231 15.10 -12.24 20.14
CA ILE A 231 13.70 -11.93 19.84
C ILE A 231 13.55 -10.42 19.74
N LEU A 232 12.71 -9.95 18.82
CA LEU A 232 12.37 -8.54 18.69
C LEU A 232 11.33 -8.16 19.78
N GLU A 233 11.73 -7.33 20.74
CA GLU A 233 10.89 -6.83 21.84
C GLU A 233 10.46 -5.38 21.59
N GLY A 234 9.18 -5.10 21.86
CA GLY A 234 8.53 -3.81 21.61
C GLY A 234 7.03 -4.02 21.30
N PRO A 235 6.33 -3.01 20.77
CA PRO A 235 6.78 -1.64 20.50
C PRO A 235 6.89 -0.82 21.79
N MET A 236 8.04 -0.18 22.00
CA MET A 236 8.26 0.79 23.07
C MET A 236 7.88 2.18 22.54
N SER A 237 6.97 2.87 23.24
CA SER A 237 6.63 4.27 22.93
C SER A 237 7.76 5.19 23.41
N HIS A 238 8.08 6.19 22.60
CA HIS A 238 9.09 7.20 22.94
C HIS A 238 8.47 8.59 22.97
N ASP A 239 8.04 9.00 24.17
CA ASP A 239 7.19 10.17 24.39
C ASP A 239 7.93 11.40 24.95
N GLN A 240 9.09 11.27 25.63
CA GLN A 240 9.79 12.42 26.28
C GLN A 240 11.32 12.22 26.53
N PRO A 241 12.23 13.24 26.39
CA PRO A 241 12.10 14.48 25.63
C PRO A 241 13.22 14.69 24.56
N THR A 242 12.80 15.03 23.34
CA THR A 242 13.37 16.09 22.47
C THR A 242 12.13 16.81 21.98
N TYR A 243 11.91 18.09 22.29
CA TYR A 243 10.59 18.73 22.11
C TYR A 243 10.00 18.42 20.70
N ALA A 244 8.86 17.72 20.64
CA ALA A 244 8.03 17.53 19.45
C ALA A 244 8.77 17.23 18.11
N SER A 245 9.81 16.39 18.10
CA SER A 245 10.75 16.24 16.97
C SER A 245 10.07 15.91 15.63
N VAL A 246 8.89 15.28 15.66
CA VAL A 246 8.01 15.18 14.49
C VAL A 246 6.56 15.47 14.90
N PRO A 247 6.01 16.67 14.60
CA PRO A 247 4.65 17.03 14.97
C PRO A 247 3.61 16.09 14.33
N GLY A 248 2.67 15.58 15.14
CA GLY A 248 1.60 14.72 14.65
C GLY A 248 2.01 13.26 14.39
N ILE A 249 3.20 12.84 14.81
CA ILE A 249 3.69 11.48 14.59
C ILE A 249 4.10 10.84 15.93
N ARG A 250 3.55 9.67 16.22
CA ARG A 250 3.98 8.79 17.32
C ARG A 250 5.14 7.93 16.86
N VAL A 251 6.16 7.82 17.69
CA VAL A 251 7.36 7.06 17.37
C VAL A 251 7.48 5.87 18.31
N TYR A 252 7.69 4.71 17.71
CA TYR A 252 7.87 3.44 18.39
C TYR A 252 9.22 2.82 18.03
N GLY A 253 9.86 2.20 19.02
CA GLY A 253 11.10 1.44 18.85
C GLY A 253 10.91 -0.03 19.20
N MET A 254 11.62 -0.90 18.49
CA MET A 254 11.77 -2.30 18.84
C MET A 254 13.26 -2.67 18.94
N MET A 255 13.62 -3.48 19.92
CA MET A 255 15.00 -3.90 20.20
C MET A 255 15.13 -5.41 20.13
N CYS A 256 16.30 -5.90 19.74
CA CYS A 256 16.60 -7.32 19.87
C CYS A 256 17.03 -7.61 21.32
N VAL A 257 16.43 -8.63 21.92
CA VAL A 257 16.77 -9.14 23.25
C VAL A 257 17.02 -10.63 23.19
N ASP A 258 17.94 -11.15 24.00
CA ASP A 258 18.30 -12.57 23.93
C ASP A 258 17.16 -13.46 24.41
N GLY A 259 16.81 -14.48 23.61
CA GLY A 259 15.69 -15.38 23.90
C GLY A 259 15.90 -16.28 25.14
N ARG A 260 17.13 -16.35 25.67
CA ARG A 260 17.46 -17.11 26.88
C ARG A 260 17.44 -16.21 28.13
N ARG A 261 16.26 -16.14 28.75
CA ARG A 261 15.97 -15.96 30.20
C ARG A 261 15.03 -14.80 30.51
N ASP A 262 13.98 -15.22 31.21
CA ASP A 262 13.07 -14.55 32.14
C ASP A 262 13.75 -13.66 33.23
N ARG A 263 15.03 -13.32 33.10
CA ARG A 263 15.80 -12.50 34.06
C ARG A 263 16.24 -11.13 33.51
N GLN A 264 16.15 -10.89 32.20
CA GLN A 264 16.63 -9.63 31.60
C GLN A 264 15.62 -8.47 31.61
N SER A 265 14.33 -8.69 31.93
CA SER A 265 13.39 -7.58 32.13
C SER A 265 13.77 -6.70 33.34
N ARG A 266 14.58 -7.22 34.28
CA ARG A 266 15.23 -6.43 35.34
C ARG A 266 16.53 -5.75 34.88
N ILE A 267 17.32 -6.39 34.01
CA ILE A 267 18.64 -5.89 33.56
C ILE A 267 18.49 -4.73 32.56
N SER A 268 17.48 -4.75 31.67
CA SER A 268 17.14 -3.62 30.78
C SER A 268 16.78 -2.36 31.58
N ARG A 269 16.19 -2.51 32.78
CA ARG A 269 15.93 -1.41 33.72
C ARG A 269 17.18 -0.89 34.44
N GLU A 270 18.23 -1.70 34.62
CA GLU A 270 19.44 -1.33 35.35
C GLU A 270 20.55 -0.74 34.47
N LEU A 271 20.66 -1.15 33.20
CA LEU A 271 21.69 -0.65 32.26
C LEU A 271 21.30 0.61 31.49
N GLY A 272 20.04 1.03 31.59
CA GLY A 272 19.47 2.13 30.80
C GLY A 272 19.27 1.71 29.33
N ALA A 273 18.10 2.02 28.78
CA ALA A 273 17.85 1.80 27.36
C ALA A 273 18.86 2.63 26.52
N PRO A 274 19.37 2.09 25.40
CA PRO A 274 20.25 2.85 24.53
C PRO A 274 19.53 4.10 24.01
N GLN A 275 20.30 5.17 23.80
CA GLN A 275 19.75 6.42 23.28
C GLN A 275 18.95 6.16 22.00
N PHE A 276 17.72 6.68 21.96
CA PHE A 276 16.84 6.49 20.82
C PHE A 276 17.37 7.26 19.59
N PRO A 277 17.43 6.65 18.39
CA PRO A 277 17.97 7.26 17.17
C PRO A 277 16.96 8.24 16.54
N TRP A 278 16.79 9.40 17.16
CA TRP A 278 15.87 10.44 16.71
C TRP A 278 16.23 11.04 15.36
N ASP A 279 17.52 11.06 15.00
CA ASP A 279 18.03 11.48 13.69
C ASP A 279 17.38 10.66 12.56
N LYS A 280 17.38 9.34 12.69
CA LYS A 280 16.76 8.41 11.73
C LYS A 280 15.25 8.57 11.67
N ALA A 281 14.59 8.80 12.81
CA ALA A 281 13.15 9.04 12.84
C ALA A 281 12.77 10.35 12.12
N ILE A 282 13.55 11.42 12.32
CA ILE A 282 13.33 12.71 11.65
C ILE A 282 13.59 12.58 10.14
N GLU A 283 14.63 11.88 9.73
CA GLU A 283 14.92 11.61 8.32
C GLU A 283 13.78 10.86 7.65
N LEU A 284 13.32 9.75 8.24
CA LEU A 284 12.19 8.98 7.73
C LEU A 284 10.91 9.83 7.66
N ALA A 285 10.65 10.65 8.68
CA ALA A 285 9.48 11.52 8.68
C ALA A 285 9.49 12.54 7.54
N ARG A 286 10.68 12.99 7.09
CA ARG A 286 10.83 13.94 5.98
C ARG A 286 10.72 13.29 4.60
N THR A 287 11.20 12.06 4.46
CA THR A 287 11.18 11.32 3.18
C THR A 287 9.87 10.57 2.95
N ALA A 288 9.18 10.19 4.02
CA ALA A 288 7.89 9.52 3.93
C ALA A 288 6.77 10.48 3.50
N ILE A 289 5.87 9.98 2.64
CA ILE A 289 4.62 10.68 2.32
C ILE A 289 3.57 10.37 3.38
N TRP A 290 3.16 11.44 4.05
CA TRP A 290 2.07 11.46 5.01
C TRP A 290 0.81 12.03 4.34
N ASP A 291 -0.35 11.45 4.66
CA ASP A 291 -1.65 11.87 4.13
C ASP A 291 -2.24 13.04 4.94
#